data_AF-A0A1D3L6B3-F1
#
_entry.id   AF-A0A1D3L6B3-F1
#
_cell.length_a   1.000
_cell.length_b   1.000
_cell.length_c   1.000
_cell.angle_alpha   90.00
_cell.angle_beta   90.00
_cell.angle_gamma   90.00
#
_symmetry.space_group_name_H-M   'P 1'
#
loop_
_entity.id
_entity.type
_entity.pdbx_description
1 polymer ?
#
loop_
_entity_poly.entity_id
_entity_poly.type
_entity_poly.pdbx_seq_one_letter_code
_entity_poly.pdbx_strand_id
1 'polypeptide(L)' 'MNDYVCRRFLLVRNWFPDQLNSEGKYYFNDDKNFKEYCNNKICNTDLEKINAGCLLLFNQFFGSSTSFKYHNNINIVDY' A
#
# COMPACT_ATOMS: atom_id res chain seq x y z
N MET A 1 16.99 -4.67 -3.92
CA MET A 1 15.60 -4.39 -4.35
C MET A 1 15.67 -3.58 -5.63
N ASN A 2 14.84 -3.85 -6.65
CA ASN A 2 14.87 -3.16 -7.95
C ASN A 2 14.36 -1.70 -7.81
N ASP A 3 14.90 -0.73 -8.57
CA ASP A 3 14.52 0.69 -8.49
C ASP A 3 13.00 0.92 -8.64
N TYR A 4 12.34 0.22 -9.56
CA TYR A 4 10.89 0.25 -9.71
C TYR A 4 10.17 -0.12 -8.40
N VAL A 5 10.64 -1.21 -7.78
CA VAL A 5 10.11 -1.77 -6.53
C VAL A 5 10.33 -0.79 -5.37
N CYS A 6 11.50 -0.19 -5.29
CA CYS A 6 11.83 0.83 -4.28
C CYS A 6 10.94 2.08 -4.42
N ARG A 7 10.75 2.58 -5.65
CA ARG A 7 9.89 3.76 -5.90
C ARG A 7 8.44 3.50 -5.53
N ARG A 8 7.90 2.32 -5.86
CA ARG A 8 6.54 1.91 -5.45
C ARG A 8 6.42 1.83 -3.94
N PHE A 9 7.41 1.26 -3.26
CA PHE A 9 7.43 1.21 -1.80
C PHE A 9 7.43 2.62 -1.17
N LEU A 10 8.28 3.53 -1.67
CA LEU A 10 8.33 4.91 -1.22
C LEU A 10 7.00 5.65 -1.44
N LEU A 11 6.33 5.39 -2.56
CA LEU A 11 5.00 5.94 -2.83
C LEU A 11 3.97 5.48 -1.80
N VAL A 12 3.91 4.17 -1.51
CA VAL A 12 2.99 3.63 -0.51
C VAL A 12 3.29 4.19 0.86
N ARG A 13 4.56 4.22 1.27
CA ARG A 13 4.99 4.80 2.55
C ARG A 13 4.65 6.30 2.65
N ASN A 14 4.75 7.03 1.54
CA ASN A 14 4.40 8.45 1.52
C ASN A 14 2.90 8.66 1.71
N TRP A 15 2.05 7.76 1.21
CA TRP A 15 0.60 7.84 1.39
C TRP A 15 0.11 7.28 2.72
N PHE A 16 0.72 6.19 3.18
CA PHE A 16 0.46 5.53 4.45
C PHE A 16 1.77 5.39 5.24
N PRO A 17 2.09 6.37 6.09
CA PRO A 17 3.32 6.38 6.87
C PRO A 17 3.45 5.17 7.79
N ASP A 18 4.70 4.73 7.97
CA ASP A 18 5.09 3.70 8.94
C ASP A 18 5.15 4.23 10.38
N GLN A 19 4.90 5.52 10.58
CA GLN A 19 4.86 6.19 11.86
C GLN A 19 3.44 6.61 12.21
N LEU A 20 3.12 6.57 13.50
CA LEU A 20 1.87 7.10 14.03
C LEU A 20 1.91 8.62 14.09
N ASN A 21 0.74 9.25 14.04
CA ASN A 21 0.63 10.69 14.29
C ASN A 21 0.90 11.02 15.77
N SER A 22 0.87 12.31 16.12
CA SER A 22 1.07 12.78 17.50
C SER A 22 0.04 12.24 18.50
N GLU A 23 -1.10 11.74 18.04
CA GLU A 23 -2.15 11.10 18.86
C GLU A 23 -1.97 9.59 18.99
N GLY A 24 -0.92 9.01 18.40
CA GLY A 24 -0.68 7.56 18.39
C GLY A 24 -1.62 6.79 17.47
N LYS A 25 -2.20 7.42 16.44
CA LYS A 25 -3.11 6.79 15.47
C LYS A 25 -2.50 6.67 14.08
N TYR A 26 -2.99 5.70 13.32
CA TYR A 26 -2.67 5.61 11.91
C TYR A 26 -3.38 6.70 11.12
N TYR A 27 -2.73 7.19 10.08
CA TYR A 27 -3.26 8.26 9.23
C TYR A 27 -2.75 8.09 7.80
N PHE A 28 -3.39 8.81 6.89
CA PHE A 28 -2.98 8.90 5.52
C PHE A 28 -2.56 10.32 5.20
N ASN A 29 -1.51 10.49 4.39
CA ASN A 29 -1.06 11.81 3.94
C ASN A 29 -1.88 12.34 2.74
N ASP A 30 -2.53 11.47 1.98
CA ASP A 30 -3.35 11.84 0.82
C ASP A 30 -4.61 10.99 0.73
N ASP A 31 -5.76 11.66 0.86
CA ASP A 31 -7.11 11.12 0.87
C ASP A 31 -7.60 10.49 -0.44
N LYS A 32 -6.90 10.71 -1.57
CA LYS A 32 -7.44 10.32 -2.88
C LYS A 32 -7.20 8.86 -3.24
N ASN A 33 -6.01 8.33 -2.92
CA ASN A 33 -5.60 7.03 -3.47
C ASN A 33 -5.99 5.84 -2.60
N PHE A 34 -6.21 6.00 -1.28
CA PHE A 34 -6.53 4.87 -0.41
C PHE A 34 -8.04 4.60 -0.25
N LYS A 35 -8.91 5.60 -0.48
CA LYS A 35 -10.36 5.49 -0.27
C LYS A 35 -10.99 4.38 -1.10
N GLU A 36 -10.42 4.05 -2.26
CA GLU A 36 -10.90 2.94 -3.10
C GLU A 36 -10.71 1.58 -2.44
N TYR A 37 -9.78 1.44 -1.50
CA TYR A 37 -9.54 0.21 -0.73
C TYR A 37 -10.27 0.19 0.61
N CYS A 38 -11.11 1.18 0.89
CA CYS A 38 -11.93 1.27 2.09
C CYS A 38 -13.37 0.83 1.81
N ASN A 39 -14.00 0.15 2.78
CA ASN A 39 -15.42 -0.14 2.70
C ASN A 39 -16.23 1.17 2.67
N ASN A 40 -17.16 1.31 1.72
CA ASN A 40 -17.90 2.57 1.50
C ASN A 40 -17.01 3.83 1.38
N LYS A 41 -15.74 3.68 0.98
CA LYS A 41 -14.74 4.76 0.91
C LYS A 41 -14.40 5.40 2.27
N ILE A 42 -14.65 4.68 3.37
CA ILE A 42 -14.44 5.14 4.74
C ILE A 42 -13.53 4.15 5.48
N CYS A 43 -12.43 4.68 6.04
CA CYS A 43 -11.51 3.93 6.90
C CYS A 43 -11.36 4.68 8.24
N ASN A 44 -12.27 4.43 9.18
CA ASN A 44 -12.35 5.15 10.44
C ASN A 44 -11.45 4.55 11.50
N THR A 45 -11.40 3.22 11.57
CA THR A 45 -10.60 2.50 12.56
C THR A 45 -9.18 2.28 12.05
N ASP A 46 -8.23 2.13 12.98
CA ASP A 46 -6.84 1.83 12.62
C ASP A 46 -6.71 0.51 11.84
N LEU A 47 -7.55 -0.49 12.16
CA LEU A 47 -7.62 -1.75 11.41
C LEU A 47 -8.03 -1.52 9.96
N GLU A 48 -9.08 -0.71 9.71
CA GLU A 48 -9.51 -0.37 8.36
C GLU A 48 -8.42 0.38 7.59
N LYS A 49 -7.70 1.30 8.26
CA LYS A 49 -6.59 2.03 7.64
C LYS A 49 -5.44 1.11 7.26
N ILE A 50 -5.06 0.20 8.14
CA ILE A 50 -4.04 -0.83 7.88
C ILE A 50 -4.47 -1.71 6.70
N ASN A 51 -5.73 -2.17 6.68
CA ASN A 51 -6.25 -2.99 5.58
C ASN A 51 -6.19 -2.24 4.24
N ALA A 52 -6.61 -0.98 4.20
CA ALA A 52 -6.51 -0.17 2.98
C ALA A 52 -5.05 0.07 2.56
N GLY A 53 -4.14 0.33 3.51
CA GLY A 53 -2.70 0.44 3.25
C GLY A 53 -2.11 -0.85 2.67
N CYS A 54 -2.49 -2.01 3.21
CA CYS A 54 -2.10 -3.32 2.71
C CYS A 54 -2.62 -3.56 1.28
N LEU A 55 -3.89 -3.29 1.01
CA LEU A 55 -4.47 -3.46 -0.33
C LEU A 55 -3.81 -2.53 -1.35
N LEU A 56 -3.53 -1.28 -0.99
CA LEU A 56 -2.76 -0.33 -1.80
C LEU A 56 -1.35 -0.86 -2.10
N LEU A 57 -0.66 -1.40 -1.10
CA LEU A 57 0.63 -2.06 -1.26
C LEU A 57 0.52 -3.18 -2.31
N PHE A 58 -0.41 -4.12 -2.13
CA PHE A 58 -0.62 -5.21 -3.08
C PHE A 58 -0.94 -4.71 -4.48
N ASN A 59 -1.76 -3.67 -4.64
CA ASN A 59 -2.08 -3.13 -5.96
C ASN A 59 -0.86 -2.48 -6.63
N GLN A 60 -0.01 -1.75 -5.90
CA GLN A 60 1.21 -1.16 -6.46
C GLN A 60 2.22 -2.22 -6.93
N PHE A 61 2.30 -3.35 -6.23
CA PHE A 61 3.26 -4.43 -6.52
C PHE A 61 2.73 -5.50 -7.47
N PHE A 62 1.44 -5.79 -7.45
CA PHE A 62 0.85 -6.94 -8.16
C PHE A 62 -0.41 -6.59 -8.96
N GLY A 63 -0.91 -5.36 -8.87
CA GLY A 63 -2.10 -4.91 -9.59
C GLY A 63 -1.93 -4.76 -11.10
N SER A 64 -0.69 -4.84 -11.61
CA SER A 64 -0.40 -4.82 -13.04
C SER A 64 0.42 -6.04 -13.44
N SER A 65 0.05 -6.65 -14.57
CA SER A 65 0.85 -7.71 -15.22
C SER A 65 2.28 -7.26 -15.54
N THR A 66 2.50 -5.95 -15.71
CA THR A 66 3.83 -5.38 -15.94
C THR A 66 4.70 -5.35 -14.68
N SER A 67 4.10 -5.31 -13.49
CA SER A 67 4.84 -5.30 -12.23
C SER A 67 5.62 -6.61 -12.04
N PHE A 68 5.07 -7.75 -12.47
CA PHE A 68 5.75 -9.05 -12.37
C PHE A 68 7.13 -9.07 -13.05
N LYS A 69 7.32 -8.31 -14.14
CA LYS A 69 8.63 -8.20 -14.83
C LYS A 69 9.73 -7.59 -13.95
N TYR A 70 9.35 -6.81 -12.94
CA TYR A 70 10.26 -6.18 -12.00
C TYR A 70 10.39 -6.97 -10.68
N HIS A 71 9.62 -8.07 -10.57
CA HIS A 71 9.57 -8.97 -9.41
C HIS A 71 10.11 -10.37 -9.72
N ASN A 72 10.88 -10.55 -10.81
CA ASN A 72 11.40 -11.84 -11.30
C ASN A 72 12.23 -12.67 -10.29
N ASN A 73 12.57 -12.13 -9.10
CA ASN A 73 13.28 -12.84 -8.02
C ASN A 73 12.41 -13.08 -6.77
N ILE A 74 11.13 -12.71 -6.78
CA ILE A 74 10.20 -13.11 -5.72
C ILE A 74 9.68 -14.48 -6.13
N ASN A 75 10.01 -15.53 -5.37
CA ASN A 75 9.35 -16.82 -5.50
C ASN A 75 7.88 -16.64 -5.08
N ILE A 76 7.04 -16.22 -6.03
CA ILE A 76 5.60 -16.30 -5.89
C ILE A 76 5.29 -17.79 -5.98
N VAL A 77 4.91 -18.39 -4.86
CA VAL A 77 4.42 -19.76 -4.82
C VAL A 77 3.07 -19.75 -5.54
N ASP A 78 3.07 -20.23 -6.78
CA ASP A 78 1.85 -20.52 -7.54
C ASP A 78 1.22 -21.77 -6.89
N TYR A 79 -0.03 -21.66 -6.43
CA TYR A 79 -0.80 -22.76 -5.83
C TYR A 79 -1.86 -23.27 -6.79
#